data_AF-A0A2H6NJG4-F1
#
_entry.id   AF-A0A2H6NJG4-F1
#
_cell.length_a   1.000
_cell.length_b   1.000
_cell.length_c   1.000
_cell.angle_alpha   90.00
_cell.angle_beta   90.00
_cell.angle_gamma   90.00
#
_symmetry.space_group_name_H-M   'P 1'
#
loop_
_entity.id
_entity.type
_entity.pdbx_description
1 polymer ?
#
loop_
_entity_poly.entity_id
_entity_poly.type
_entity_poly.pdbx_seq_one_letter_code
_entity_poly.pdbx_strand_id
1 'polypeptide(L)'
;MADENSYLLGMGDHQVYAMEHYPLGMNQLYNNTSMISTDLPLRTTDGPYLQIVEQPKQRGFRFRYVCEGPSHGGLPGASSEKNKKSYPQVKICSYAGPAKVIVQLVTNGKHVHLHAHSLVGKHCEQGVCTVNAGPKDMVVGFPNLGILHVTKKKVLDTLEMRMIDACKKGYNPGLLVHSDLNYIQVEGGGERQLTGR
;
A
#
# COMPACT_ATOMS: atom_id res chain seq x y z
N MET A 1 34.97 24.98 -60.16
CA MET A 1 36.22 25.69 -59.83
C MET A 1 36.13 25.97 -58.35
N ALA A 2 36.47 24.99 -57.49
CA ALA A 2 37.82 24.56 -57.10
C ALA A 2 38.48 25.61 -56.18
N ASP A 3 38.72 25.21 -54.93
CA ASP A 3 39.92 25.46 -54.09
C ASP A 3 39.53 25.15 -52.63
N GLU A 4 39.89 24.00 -52.05
CA GLU A 4 41.20 23.50 -51.61
C GLU A 4 41.79 24.20 -50.36
N ASN A 5 41.61 23.49 -49.23
CA ASN A 5 42.52 23.19 -48.13
C ASN A 5 43.83 23.97 -47.88
N SER A 6 44.08 24.07 -46.56
CA SER A 6 45.33 23.79 -45.83
C SER A 6 46.07 24.98 -45.22
N TYR A 7 46.09 25.05 -43.88
CA TYR A 7 47.32 25.19 -43.09
C TYR A 7 47.11 24.49 -41.74
N LEU A 8 47.88 23.41 -41.55
CA LEU A 8 47.97 22.57 -40.37
C LEU A 8 49.41 22.76 -39.86
N LEU A 9 49.64 23.30 -38.66
CA LEU A 9 50.69 22.83 -37.75
C LEU A 9 50.67 23.53 -36.38
N GLY A 10 50.65 22.71 -35.33
CA GLY A 10 50.83 23.09 -33.94
C GLY A 10 50.70 21.86 -33.04
N MET A 11 51.57 20.87 -33.26
CA MET A 11 51.70 19.66 -32.46
C MET A 11 52.52 19.92 -31.19
N GLY A 12 52.16 19.21 -30.12
CA GLY A 12 52.92 19.00 -28.89
C GLY A 12 51.98 19.06 -27.68
N ASP A 13 51.75 18.02 -26.89
CA ASP A 13 52.34 16.70 -26.83
C ASP A 13 51.55 15.83 -25.82
N HIS A 14 51.84 14.52 -25.83
CA HIS A 14 51.57 13.51 -24.80
C HIS A 14 50.36 12.55 -24.91
N GLN A 15 50.68 11.48 -25.64
CA GLN A 15 50.60 10.05 -25.28
C GLN A 15 49.31 9.25 -25.49
N VAL A 16 49.53 8.17 -26.21
CA VAL A 16 48.64 7.12 -26.69
C VAL A 16 48.89 5.82 -25.92
N TYR A 17 47.84 4.99 -25.89
CA TYR A 17 47.79 3.53 -25.73
C TYR A 17 47.42 2.88 -24.38
N ALA A 18 46.54 1.88 -24.59
CA ALA A 18 46.41 0.59 -23.91
C ALA A 18 45.39 0.46 -22.77
N MET A 19 44.25 -0.12 -23.18
CA MET A 19 43.45 -1.14 -22.51
C MET A 19 44.16 -1.88 -21.36
N GLU A 20 43.55 -1.93 -20.16
CA GLU A 20 43.52 -3.07 -19.23
C GLU A 20 42.38 -2.91 -18.20
N HIS A 21 41.93 -4.06 -17.71
CA HIS A 21 40.72 -4.38 -16.95
C HIS A 21 40.71 -3.96 -15.46
N TYR A 22 39.51 -3.67 -14.92
CA TYR A 22 38.81 -4.24 -13.73
C TYR A 22 37.87 -3.19 -13.05
N PRO A 23 36.79 -3.60 -12.33
CA PRO A 23 35.42 -3.13 -12.59
C PRO A 23 34.75 -2.51 -11.34
N LEU A 24 33.42 -2.34 -11.41
CA LEU A 24 32.45 -2.04 -10.33
C LEU A 24 32.22 -0.52 -10.13
N GLY A 25 31.03 0.05 -10.25
CA GLY A 25 29.70 -0.50 -10.42
C GLY A 25 28.70 0.58 -9.99
N MET A 26 28.17 1.37 -10.92
CA MET A 26 27.15 2.40 -10.64
C MET A 26 26.28 2.62 -11.88
N ASN A 27 25.64 1.56 -12.39
CA ASN A 27 24.61 1.67 -13.44
C ASN A 27 23.66 0.45 -13.42
N GLN A 28 23.09 0.13 -12.25
CA GLN A 28 22.13 -0.96 -12.10
C GLN A 28 21.00 -0.61 -11.11
N LEU A 29 20.22 0.44 -11.37
CA LEU A 29 19.02 0.71 -10.56
C LEU A 29 17.80 1.21 -11.34
N TYR A 30 17.82 1.23 -12.67
CA TYR A 30 16.70 1.75 -13.46
C TYR A 30 16.17 0.83 -14.56
N ASN A 31 16.37 -0.50 -14.48
CA ASN A 31 15.86 -1.36 -15.55
C ASN A 31 15.41 -2.79 -15.20
N ASN A 32 14.90 -3.05 -13.99
CA ASN A 32 14.35 -4.36 -13.65
C ASN A 32 12.91 -4.30 -13.09
N THR A 33 11.98 -3.76 -13.88
CA THR A 33 10.51 -3.88 -13.60
C THR A 33 9.81 -4.78 -14.62
N SER A 34 10.51 -5.78 -15.13
CA SER A 34 10.00 -6.66 -16.20
C SER A 34 10.17 -8.14 -15.85
N MET A 35 9.77 -8.57 -14.66
CA MET A 35 9.44 -9.98 -14.34
C MET A 35 9.06 -10.14 -12.87
N ILE A 36 7.81 -9.80 -12.53
CA ILE A 36 7.14 -10.48 -11.42
C ILE A 36 6.40 -11.64 -12.09
N SER A 37 7.09 -12.78 -12.17
CA SER A 37 6.48 -14.03 -12.60
C SER A 37 5.31 -14.34 -11.67
N THR A 38 4.16 -14.66 -12.23
CA THR A 38 2.89 -14.98 -11.55
C THR A 38 2.92 -16.31 -10.79
N ASP A 39 4.08 -16.90 -10.59
CA ASP A 39 4.25 -18.15 -9.84
C ASP A 39 4.87 -17.84 -8.48
N LEU A 40 4.07 -17.19 -7.63
CA LEU A 40 4.32 -17.30 -6.20
C LEU A 40 4.15 -18.80 -5.89
N PRO A 41 5.16 -19.52 -5.38
CA PRO A 41 4.96 -20.91 -5.00
C PRO A 41 3.80 -20.93 -4.02
N LEU A 42 2.85 -21.84 -4.24
CA LEU A 42 1.76 -22.15 -3.31
C LEU A 42 2.41 -22.53 -1.96
N ARG A 43 2.71 -21.52 -1.13
CA ARG A 43 3.34 -21.68 0.17
C ARG A 43 2.28 -22.32 1.05
N THR A 44 2.59 -23.54 1.44
CA THR A 44 1.79 -24.44 2.28
C THR A 44 1.00 -23.70 3.36
N THR A 45 -0.24 -24.14 3.58
CA THR A 45 -1.27 -23.67 4.53
C THR A 45 -0.87 -23.71 6.03
N ASP A 46 0.41 -23.85 6.35
CA ASP A 46 0.93 -24.09 7.71
C ASP A 46 1.43 -22.82 8.43
N GLY A 47 1.50 -21.68 7.74
CA GLY A 47 1.88 -20.40 8.34
C GLY A 47 0.70 -19.62 8.92
N PRO A 48 0.94 -18.65 9.81
CA PRO A 48 -0.09 -17.73 10.24
C PRO A 48 -0.72 -17.03 9.02
N TYR A 49 -1.99 -16.61 9.09
CA TYR A 49 -2.60 -15.84 7.99
C TYR A 49 -3.68 -14.90 8.50
N LEU A 50 -3.97 -13.85 7.73
CA LEU A 50 -5.04 -12.91 8.06
C LEU A 50 -6.30 -13.25 7.25
N GLN A 51 -7.44 -13.37 7.92
CA GLN A 51 -8.74 -13.58 7.32
C GLN A 51 -9.66 -12.40 7.63
N ILE A 52 -10.36 -11.87 6.62
CA ILE A 52 -11.45 -10.91 6.84
C ILE A 52 -12.71 -11.70 7.20
N VAL A 53 -13.21 -11.51 8.42
CA VAL A 53 -14.40 -12.20 8.95
C VAL A 53 -15.67 -11.42 8.61
N GLU A 54 -15.61 -10.10 8.65
CA GLU A 54 -16.71 -9.20 8.29
C GLU A 54 -16.15 -8.10 7.38
N GLN A 55 -16.60 -8.08 6.13
CA GLN A 55 -16.19 -7.07 5.15
C GLN A 55 -16.81 -5.70 5.49
N PRO A 56 -16.20 -4.57 5.10
CA PRO A 56 -16.86 -3.28 5.17
C PRO A 56 -18.01 -3.19 4.17
N LYS A 57 -19.07 -2.47 4.53
CA LYS A 57 -20.21 -2.24 3.64
C LYS A 57 -19.79 -1.41 2.43
N GLN A 58 -20.03 -1.95 1.24
CA GLN A 58 -19.58 -1.33 -0.02
C GLN A 58 -20.34 -0.06 -0.40
N ARG A 59 -21.62 0.07 0.02
CA ARG A 59 -22.51 1.17 -0.39
C ARG A 59 -23.22 1.77 0.82
N GLY A 60 -23.68 3.00 0.66
CA GLY A 60 -24.43 3.73 1.69
C GLY A 60 -23.54 4.35 2.78
N PHE A 61 -22.22 4.17 2.71
CA PHE A 61 -21.26 4.94 3.51
C PHE A 61 -20.78 6.15 2.70
N ARG A 62 -20.70 7.32 3.36
CA ARG A 62 -20.15 8.54 2.77
C ARG A 62 -18.93 9.01 3.54
N PHE A 63 -17.92 9.46 2.81
CA PHE A 63 -16.77 10.12 3.40
C PHE A 63 -17.20 11.46 3.96
N ARG A 64 -16.49 11.92 4.99
CA ARG A 64 -16.85 13.12 5.74
C ARG A 64 -15.79 14.20 5.56
N TYR A 65 -16.22 15.45 5.48
CA TYR A 65 -15.31 16.58 5.47
C TYR A 65 -14.89 16.95 6.89
N VAL A 66 -13.71 17.57 7.04
CA VAL A 66 -13.19 18.05 8.32
C VAL A 66 -14.18 18.96 9.04
N CYS A 67 -14.92 19.78 8.30
CA CYS A 67 -15.89 20.72 8.86
C CYS A 67 -17.16 20.08 9.43
N GLU A 68 -17.44 18.80 9.17
CA GLU A 68 -18.63 18.11 9.70
C GLU A 68 -18.46 17.68 11.18
N GLY A 69 -17.23 17.65 11.69
CA GLY A 69 -16.94 17.16 13.03
C GLY A 69 -17.00 15.63 13.17
N PRO A 70 -16.79 15.10 14.39
CA PRO A 70 -16.48 13.68 14.62
C PRO A 70 -17.70 12.73 14.66
N SER A 71 -18.94 13.21 14.63
CA SER A 71 -20.12 12.48 15.14
C SER A 71 -20.86 11.60 14.12
N HIS A 72 -20.32 11.37 12.92
CA HIS A 72 -21.13 10.84 11.81
C HIS A 72 -21.25 9.31 11.67
N GLY A 73 -20.84 8.57 12.69
CA GLY A 73 -20.96 7.10 12.73
C GLY A 73 -19.87 6.39 11.91
N GLY A 74 -19.54 5.17 12.34
CA GLY A 74 -18.50 4.35 11.70
C GLY A 74 -18.97 3.64 10.44
N LEU A 75 -17.99 3.16 9.67
CA LEU A 75 -18.12 2.25 8.55
C LEU A 75 -18.79 0.96 9.05
N PRO A 76 -20.01 0.66 8.58
CA PRO A 76 -20.69 -0.56 8.98
C PRO A 76 -20.06 -1.78 8.30
N GLY A 77 -20.27 -2.95 8.89
CA GLY A 77 -20.00 -4.22 8.22
C GLY A 77 -20.99 -4.50 7.09
N ALA A 78 -20.60 -5.37 6.16
CA ALA A 78 -21.39 -5.78 5.01
C ALA A 78 -22.70 -6.46 5.43
N SER A 79 -22.69 -7.24 6.51
CA SER A 79 -23.87 -7.90 7.10
C SER A 79 -24.66 -7.01 8.07
N SER A 80 -24.28 -5.73 8.21
CA SER A 80 -24.89 -4.81 9.18
C SER A 80 -26.30 -4.41 8.76
N GLU A 81 -27.27 -4.68 9.64
CA GLU A 81 -28.70 -4.42 9.48
C GLU A 81 -29.22 -3.44 10.54
N LYS A 82 -30.47 -2.94 10.38
CA LYS A 82 -31.08 -1.93 11.28
C LYS A 82 -31.05 -2.36 12.76
N ASN A 83 -31.32 -3.63 13.03
CA ASN A 83 -31.43 -4.18 14.39
C ASN A 83 -30.21 -5.01 14.82
N LYS A 84 -29.29 -5.28 13.89
CA LYS A 84 -28.09 -6.10 14.14
C LYS A 84 -26.89 -5.43 13.48
N LYS A 85 -26.29 -4.48 14.21
CA LYS A 85 -25.14 -3.74 13.71
C LYS A 85 -23.89 -4.61 13.77
N SER A 86 -23.25 -4.81 12.62
CA SER A 86 -21.89 -5.35 12.50
C SER A 86 -20.91 -4.25 12.05
N TYR A 87 -19.61 -4.53 12.19
CA TYR A 87 -18.50 -3.66 11.82
C TYR A 87 -17.35 -4.49 11.23
N PRO A 88 -16.48 -3.90 10.40
CA PRO A 88 -15.37 -4.64 9.79
C PRO A 88 -14.56 -5.41 10.84
N GLN A 89 -14.24 -6.66 10.54
CA GLN A 89 -13.58 -7.56 11.47
C GLN A 89 -12.61 -8.48 10.74
N VAL A 90 -11.44 -8.69 11.34
CA VAL A 90 -10.40 -9.61 10.85
C VAL A 90 -10.03 -10.60 11.94
N LYS A 91 -9.51 -11.76 11.55
CA LYS A 91 -8.98 -12.79 12.42
C LYS A 91 -7.59 -13.18 11.96
N ILE A 92 -6.65 -13.26 12.90
CA ILE A 92 -5.35 -13.89 12.66
C ILE A 92 -5.52 -15.38 12.95
N CYS A 93 -5.31 -16.20 11.93
CA CYS A 93 -5.40 -17.65 11.97
C CYS A 93 -4.00 -18.27 12.06
N SER A 94 -3.91 -19.49 12.58
CA SER A 94 -2.67 -20.25 12.74
C SER A 94 -1.56 -19.49 13.52
N TYR A 95 -1.97 -18.56 14.39
CA TYR A 95 -1.12 -17.83 15.34
C TYR A 95 -1.90 -17.56 16.62
N ALA A 96 -1.24 -17.71 17.77
CA ALA A 96 -1.78 -17.30 19.07
C ALA A 96 -0.67 -16.58 19.84
N GLY A 97 -0.78 -15.26 19.94
CA GLY A 97 0.25 -14.43 20.57
C GLY A 97 -0.03 -12.94 20.38
N PRO A 98 0.79 -12.07 20.98
CA PRO A 98 0.68 -10.63 20.78
C PRO A 98 0.93 -10.26 19.31
N ALA A 99 -0.02 -9.59 18.68
CA ALA A 99 0.11 -9.08 17.32
C ALA A 99 -0.38 -7.64 17.22
N LYS A 100 0.05 -6.94 16.16
CA LYS A 100 -0.39 -5.58 15.84
C LYS A 100 -0.99 -5.57 14.44
N VAL A 101 -2.24 -5.15 14.34
CA VAL A 101 -2.96 -5.01 13.07
C VAL A 101 -2.98 -3.55 12.68
N ILE A 102 -2.55 -3.28 11.44
CA ILE A 102 -2.45 -1.94 10.87
C ILE A 102 -3.41 -1.89 9.68
N VAL A 103 -4.27 -0.88 9.65
CA VAL A 103 -5.25 -0.66 8.58
C VAL A 103 -4.96 0.69 7.92
N GLN A 104 -4.91 0.69 6.60
CA GLN A 104 -4.66 1.86 5.77
C GLN A 104 -5.63 1.88 4.59
N LEU A 105 -5.91 3.08 4.08
CA LEU A 105 -6.66 3.23 2.83
C LEU A 105 -5.69 3.17 1.65
N VAL A 106 -6.05 2.36 0.66
CA VAL A 106 -5.31 2.21 -0.58
C VAL A 106 -6.22 2.44 -1.79
N THR A 107 -5.61 2.64 -2.95
CA THR A 107 -6.30 2.75 -4.24
C THR A 107 -6.80 1.39 -4.71
N ASN A 108 -7.93 1.40 -5.42
CA ASN A 108 -8.46 0.22 -6.12
C ASN A 108 -8.03 0.30 -7.58
N GLY A 109 -7.02 -0.47 -7.98
CA GLY A 109 -6.49 -0.47 -9.35
C GLY A 109 -5.35 -1.47 -9.51
N LYS A 110 -4.77 -1.52 -10.73
CA LYS A 110 -3.69 -2.46 -11.09
C LYS A 110 -2.49 -2.41 -10.14
N HIS A 111 -2.17 -1.23 -9.63
CA HIS A 111 -1.08 -1.02 -8.68
C HIS A 111 -1.64 -0.39 -7.41
N VAL A 112 -1.38 -1.06 -6.29
CA VAL A 112 -1.84 -0.63 -4.96
C VAL A 112 -0.97 0.52 -4.46
N HIS A 113 -1.56 1.70 -4.37
CA HIS A 113 -0.94 2.89 -3.78
C HIS A 113 -1.69 3.35 -2.54
N LEU A 114 -1.00 4.05 -1.63
CA LEU A 114 -1.63 4.74 -0.51
C LEU A 114 -2.68 5.74 -1.04
N HIS A 115 -3.85 5.73 -0.42
CA HIS A 115 -4.92 6.68 -0.77
C HIS A 115 -4.68 8.05 -0.10
N ALA A 116 -5.25 9.13 -0.63
CA ALA A 116 -5.10 10.46 -0.01
C ALA A 116 -6.04 10.65 1.20
N HIS A 117 -7.22 10.04 1.19
CA HIS A 117 -8.16 10.10 2.31
C HIS A 117 -7.62 9.39 3.55
N SER A 118 -8.14 9.77 4.72
CA SER A 118 -7.62 9.33 6.01
C SER A 118 -8.64 8.51 6.78
N LEU A 119 -8.18 7.42 7.41
CA LEU A 119 -8.97 6.76 8.45
C LEU A 119 -9.05 7.66 9.68
N VAL A 120 -10.23 7.72 10.27
CA VAL A 120 -10.47 8.43 11.53
C VAL A 120 -11.27 7.53 12.47
N GLY A 121 -11.10 7.71 13.77
CA GLY A 121 -11.73 6.85 14.78
C GLY A 121 -10.85 6.77 16.02
N LYS A 122 -11.29 5.94 16.99
CA LYS A 122 -10.66 5.86 18.31
C LYS A 122 -9.18 5.45 18.28
N HIS A 123 -8.80 4.59 17.33
CA HIS A 123 -7.45 4.03 17.21
C HIS A 123 -6.73 4.51 15.94
N CYS A 124 -7.17 5.65 15.39
CA CYS A 124 -6.64 6.21 14.15
C CYS A 124 -5.74 7.41 14.43
N GLU A 125 -4.53 7.36 13.90
CA GLU A 125 -3.58 8.46 13.95
C GLU A 125 -3.02 8.69 12.53
N GLN A 126 -3.00 9.96 12.09
CA GLN A 126 -2.47 10.35 10.77
C GLN A 126 -3.05 9.56 9.58
N GLY A 127 -4.29 9.08 9.69
CA GLY A 127 -4.98 8.33 8.64
C GLY A 127 -4.72 6.82 8.63
N VAL A 128 -4.05 6.29 9.66
CA VAL A 128 -3.75 4.87 9.86
C VAL A 128 -4.45 4.40 11.13
N CYS A 129 -5.15 3.26 11.08
CA CYS A 129 -5.73 2.63 12.27
C CYS A 129 -4.79 1.53 12.77
N THR A 130 -4.44 1.54 14.06
CA THR A 130 -3.55 0.53 14.66
C THR A 130 -4.20 -0.07 15.89
N VAL A 131 -4.35 -1.40 15.91
CA VAL A 131 -4.99 -2.12 17.02
C VAL A 131 -4.14 -3.35 17.38
N ASN A 132 -4.01 -3.66 18.66
CA ASN A 132 -3.33 -4.87 19.12
C ASN A 132 -4.30 -6.05 19.16
N ALA A 133 -3.84 -7.22 18.76
CA ALA A 133 -4.55 -8.50 18.81
C ALA A 133 -3.83 -9.49 19.74
N GLY A 134 -4.58 -10.45 20.29
CA GLY A 134 -4.04 -11.51 21.14
C GLY A 134 -3.67 -11.06 22.56
N PRO A 135 -3.10 -11.95 23.38
CA PRO A 135 -2.83 -13.36 23.08
C PRO A 135 -4.05 -14.28 23.22
N LYS A 136 -5.16 -13.82 23.82
CA LYS A 136 -6.37 -14.63 24.06
C LYS A 136 -7.37 -14.58 22.91
N ASP A 137 -7.52 -13.42 22.28
CA ASP A 137 -8.44 -13.20 21.18
C ASP A 137 -7.68 -12.69 19.96
N MET A 138 -7.66 -13.51 18.92
CA MET A 138 -6.98 -13.19 17.65
C MET A 138 -7.93 -12.52 16.65
N VAL A 139 -9.15 -12.18 17.07
CA VAL A 139 -10.13 -11.47 16.28
C VAL A 139 -10.12 -9.98 16.67
N VAL A 140 -10.01 -9.11 15.66
CA VAL A 140 -10.01 -7.66 15.84
C VAL A 140 -11.13 -7.03 15.03
N GLY A 141 -11.99 -6.29 15.72
CA GLY A 141 -13.03 -5.47 15.10
C GLY A 141 -12.63 -4.00 15.02
N PHE A 142 -13.17 -3.29 14.03
CA PHE A 142 -12.95 -1.86 13.82
C PHE A 142 -14.26 -1.07 13.93
N PRO A 143 -14.88 -1.01 15.12
CA PRO A 143 -16.06 -0.17 15.33
C PRO A 143 -15.69 1.31 15.22
N ASN A 144 -16.63 2.13 14.78
CA ASN A 144 -16.46 3.59 14.68
C ASN A 144 -15.30 4.04 13.76
N LEU A 145 -14.92 3.22 12.79
CA LEU A 145 -13.93 3.59 11.76
C LEU A 145 -14.58 4.49 10.71
N GLY A 146 -14.16 5.74 10.61
CA GLY A 146 -14.62 6.69 9.59
C GLY A 146 -13.57 6.91 8.49
N ILE A 147 -14.00 7.54 7.39
CA ILE A 147 -13.11 8.00 6.34
C ILE A 147 -13.29 9.52 6.18
N LEU A 148 -12.21 10.23 6.44
CA LEU A 148 -12.08 11.67 6.27
C LEU A 148 -11.66 11.98 4.84
N HIS A 149 -12.50 12.75 4.16
CA HIS A 149 -12.22 13.29 2.85
C HIS A 149 -11.11 14.34 2.94
N VAL A 150 -10.16 14.20 2.02
CA VAL A 150 -9.06 15.15 1.80
C VAL A 150 -9.34 15.89 0.51
N THR A 151 -9.38 17.22 0.58
CA THR A 151 -9.67 18.08 -0.57
C THR A 151 -8.52 18.02 -1.57
N LYS A 152 -8.83 18.25 -2.86
CA LYS A 152 -7.83 18.25 -3.95
C LYS A 152 -6.57 19.06 -3.64
N LYS A 153 -6.74 20.24 -3.02
CA LYS A 153 -5.63 21.13 -2.64
C LYS A 153 -4.65 20.50 -1.64
N LYS A 154 -5.10 19.55 -0.80
CA LYS A 154 -4.28 18.90 0.24
C LYS A 154 -3.80 17.51 -0.15
N VAL A 155 -4.19 16.99 -1.31
CA VAL A 155 -3.87 15.62 -1.73
C VAL A 155 -2.36 15.40 -1.79
N LEU A 156 -1.62 16.31 -2.43
CA LEU A 156 -0.18 16.18 -2.62
C LEU A 156 0.56 16.11 -1.27
N ASP A 157 0.40 17.14 -0.44
CA ASP A 157 1.02 17.23 0.89
C ASP A 157 0.68 16.02 1.78
N THR A 158 -0.59 15.56 1.71
CA THR A 158 -1.04 14.41 2.51
C THR A 158 -0.38 13.12 2.05
N LEU A 159 -0.25 12.91 0.74
CA LEU A 159 0.37 11.70 0.19
C LEU A 159 1.88 11.69 0.46
N GLU A 160 2.56 12.82 0.29
CA GLU A 160 3.99 12.94 0.57
C GLU A 160 4.30 12.58 2.03
N MET A 161 3.61 13.22 2.98
CA MET A 161 3.76 12.92 4.40
C MET A 161 3.49 11.44 4.70
N ARG A 162 2.45 10.86 4.09
CA ARG A 162 2.09 9.45 4.29
C ARG A 162 3.13 8.49 3.73
N MET A 163 3.72 8.80 2.57
CA MET A 163 4.79 7.99 1.99
C MET A 163 6.06 8.03 2.84
N ILE A 164 6.44 9.21 3.36
CA ILE A 164 7.57 9.36 4.27
C ILE A 164 7.33 8.56 5.57
N ASP A 165 6.13 8.69 6.15
CA ASP A 165 5.77 7.99 7.38
C ASP A 165 5.73 6.47 7.18
N ALA A 166 5.15 5.99 6.07
CA ALA A 166 5.15 4.58 5.71
C ALA A 166 6.57 4.03 5.51
N CYS A 167 7.48 4.82 4.93
CA CYS A 167 8.89 4.45 4.80
C CYS A 167 9.58 4.35 6.17
N LYS A 168 9.35 5.31 7.07
CA LYS A 168 9.96 5.33 8.42
C LYS A 168 9.44 4.21 9.32
N LYS A 169 8.13 3.92 9.26
CA LYS A 169 7.47 2.92 10.10
C LYS A 169 7.43 1.52 9.48
N GLY A 170 7.75 1.38 8.20
CA GLY A 170 7.68 0.12 7.44
C GLY A 170 6.26 -0.29 7.02
N TYR A 171 5.31 0.64 6.94
CA TYR A 171 3.89 0.36 6.66
C TYR A 171 3.55 0.45 5.16
N ASN A 172 4.40 -0.10 4.29
CA ASN A 172 4.23 0.04 2.85
C ASN A 172 3.21 -0.98 2.31
N PRO A 173 2.24 -0.58 1.47
CA PRO A 173 1.15 -1.45 1.02
C PRO A 173 1.59 -2.59 0.06
N GLY A 174 2.86 -2.60 -0.37
CA GLY A 174 3.49 -3.71 -1.11
C GLY A 174 4.44 -4.57 -0.28
N LEU A 175 4.53 -4.34 1.04
CA LEU A 175 5.45 -5.01 1.97
C LEU A 175 4.71 -5.73 3.11
N LEU A 176 3.38 -5.80 3.08
CA LEU A 176 2.58 -6.22 4.24
C LEU A 176 1.88 -7.54 4.03
N VAL A 177 2.70 -8.57 4.11
CA VAL A 177 2.40 -9.69 4.99
C VAL A 177 3.71 -9.92 5.76
N HIS A 178 3.71 -10.10 7.10
CA HIS A 178 4.93 -10.56 7.80
C HIS A 178 5.52 -11.71 6.98
N SER A 179 6.84 -11.91 6.91
CA SER A 179 7.44 -12.96 6.06
C SER A 179 6.81 -14.36 6.26
N ASP A 180 6.17 -14.55 7.41
CA ASP A 180 5.49 -15.78 7.82
C ASP A 180 3.96 -15.76 7.66
N LEU A 181 3.36 -14.58 7.47
CA LEU A 181 1.92 -14.46 7.30
C LEU A 181 1.60 -14.71 5.79
N ASN A 182 0.59 -15.52 5.49
CA ASN A 182 0.02 -15.63 4.13
C ASN A 182 -1.28 -14.80 4.05
N TYR A 183 -1.62 -14.23 2.90
CA TYR A 183 -2.93 -13.60 2.66
C TYR A 183 -3.77 -14.51 1.76
N ILE A 184 -4.90 -14.99 2.25
CA ILE A 184 -5.85 -15.78 1.45
C ILE A 184 -7.02 -14.86 1.10
N GLN A 185 -7.11 -14.47 -0.18
CA GLN A 185 -8.30 -13.82 -0.70
C GLN A 185 -9.44 -14.84 -0.71
N VAL A 186 -10.56 -14.54 -0.06
CA VAL A 186 -11.74 -15.40 -0.11
C VAL A 186 -12.26 -15.41 -1.55
N GLU A 187 -12.18 -16.56 -2.22
CA GLU A 187 -12.83 -16.79 -3.51
C GLU A 187 -14.34 -16.54 -3.36
N GLY A 188 -14.85 -15.52 -4.06
CA GLY A 188 -16.26 -15.13 -4.00
C GLY A 188 -16.54 -13.63 -4.16
N GLY A 189 -15.51 -12.79 -4.06
CA GLY A 189 -15.60 -11.36 -4.37
C GLY A 189 -15.31 -11.06 -5.84
N GLY A 190 -16.14 -11.55 -6.77
CA GLY A 190 -15.94 -11.30 -8.20
C GLY A 190 -15.81 -9.80 -8.53
N GLU A 191 -14.87 -9.46 -9.40
CA GLU A 191 -14.78 -8.15 -10.07
C GLU A 191 -16.11 -7.86 -10.75
N ARG A 192 -16.96 -7.02 -10.13
CA ARG A 192 -18.06 -6.42 -10.85
C ARG A 192 -17.52 -5.21 -11.60
N GLN A 193 -17.35 -5.38 -12.92
CA GLN A 193 -17.15 -4.28 -13.84
C GLN A 193 -18.23 -3.21 -13.55
N LEU A 194 -17.78 -1.99 -13.27
CA LEU A 194 -18.66 -0.83 -13.14
C LEU A 194 -19.23 -0.53 -14.52
N THR A 195 -20.37 -1.12 -14.88
CA THR A 195 -21.12 -0.67 -16.06
C THR A 195 -21.65 0.72 -15.78
N GLY A 196 -21.16 1.70 -16.54
CA GLY A 196 -21.57 3.10 -16.46
C GLY A 196 -23.07 3.29 -16.69
N ARG A 197 -23.65 4.24 -15.98
CA ARG A 197 -24.86 4.95 -16.37
C ARG A 197 -24.51 6.42 -16.49
#